data_AF-A0A059F119-F1
#
_entry.id   AF-A0A059F119-F1
#
_cell.length_a   1.000
_cell.length_b   1.000
_cell.length_c   1.000
_cell.angle_alpha   90.00
_cell.angle_beta   90.00
_cell.angle_gamma   90.00
#
_symmetry.space_group_name_H-M   'P 1'
#
loop_
_entity.id
_entity.type
_entity.pdbx_description
1 polymer ?
#
loop_
_entity_poly.entity_id
_entity_poly.type
_entity_poly.pdbx_seq_one_letter_code
_entity_poly.pdbx_strand_id
1 'polypeptide(L)'
;MNQIHKKWTKLEDKIIKAAIMKYGLNNWSKVSSLLEGKSPDDCRSRWEIISPKNTKFTKEELINLLDTYKIFPNQWNIIAKCLKNKSAEQCHDAYNKIVNNDIDLIEIKDLNETDLKDKNILDNYSDDENKNEVIEFVTARLKNNKGRKEIKKDKKMPKNIRQLFK
;
A
#
# COMPACT_ATOMS: atom_id res chain seq x y z
N MET A 1 -6.58 10.43 27.97
CA MET A 1 -5.19 10.41 27.45
C MET A 1 -5.28 10.67 25.96
N ASN A 2 -4.93 11.88 25.53
CA ASN A 2 -5.04 12.28 24.12
C ASN A 2 -3.93 11.56 23.33
N GLN A 3 -4.32 10.59 22.51
CA GLN A 3 -3.39 9.93 21.60
C GLN A 3 -2.96 10.95 20.54
N ILE A 4 -1.72 11.44 20.65
CA ILE A 4 -1.08 12.22 19.60
C ILE A 4 -0.96 11.29 18.39
N HIS A 5 -1.72 11.55 17.32
CA HIS A 5 -1.65 10.77 16.08
C HIS A 5 -0.24 10.90 15.47
N LYS A 6 0.64 9.94 15.75
CA LYS A 6 1.99 9.86 15.19
C LYS A 6 1.90 9.87 13.67
N LYS A 7 2.61 10.79 13.00
CA LYS A 7 2.66 10.90 11.53
C LYS A 7 3.13 9.58 10.92
N TRP A 8 2.48 9.16 9.83
CA TRP A 8 2.86 7.93 9.10
C TRP A 8 4.23 8.05 8.45
N THR A 9 5.09 7.04 8.65
CA THR A 9 6.41 6.99 8.03
C THR A 9 6.42 6.14 6.76
N LYS A 10 7.40 6.37 5.88
CA LYS A 10 7.59 5.56 4.66
C LYS A 10 7.88 4.08 4.99
N LEU A 11 8.47 3.79 6.15
CA LEU A 11 8.72 2.43 6.60
C LEU A 11 7.40 1.75 6.98
N GLU A 12 6.55 2.42 7.75
CA GLU A 12 5.22 1.92 8.11
C GLU A 12 4.38 1.63 6.86
N ASP A 13 4.43 2.51 5.84
CA ASP A 13 3.75 2.28 4.56
C ASP A 13 4.25 1.02 3.83
N LYS A 14 5.57 0.76 3.87
CA LYS A 14 6.16 -0.47 3.31
C LYS A 14 5.72 -1.71 4.09
N ILE A 15 5.63 -1.61 5.41
CA ILE A 15 5.14 -2.70 6.28
C ILE A 15 3.68 -3.02 5.96
N ILE A 16 2.81 -2.00 5.83
CA ILE A 16 1.41 -2.20 5.44
C ILE A 16 1.31 -2.92 4.09
N LYS A 17 2.05 -2.44 3.08
CA LYS A 17 2.10 -3.07 1.74
C LYS A 17 2.49 -4.55 1.83
N ALA A 18 3.61 -4.85 2.49
CA ALA A 18 4.10 -6.23 2.64
C ALA A 18 3.13 -7.12 3.45
N ALA A 19 2.54 -6.58 4.51
CA ALA A 19 1.58 -7.29 5.35
C ALA A 19 0.29 -7.63 4.60
N ILE A 20 -0.23 -6.71 3.79
CA ILE A 20 -1.39 -6.94 2.94
C ILE A 20 -1.08 -7.95 1.84
N MET A 21 0.11 -7.89 1.24
CA MET A 21 0.53 -8.91 0.28
C MET A 21 0.58 -10.31 0.90
N LYS A 22 0.99 -10.43 2.18
CA LYS A 22 1.04 -11.73 2.88
C LYS A 22 -0.33 -12.19 3.41
N TYR A 23 -1.09 -11.31 4.05
CA TYR A 23 -2.29 -11.67 4.82
C TYR A 23 -3.61 -11.30 4.13
N GLY A 24 -3.59 -10.49 3.08
CA GLY A 24 -4.77 -9.98 2.39
C GLY A 24 -5.48 -8.81 3.09
N LEU A 25 -6.42 -8.18 2.39
CA LEU A 25 -7.14 -6.97 2.81
C LEU A 25 -8.17 -7.16 3.92
N ASN A 26 -8.44 -8.40 4.34
CA ASN A 26 -9.45 -8.68 5.37
C ASN A 26 -8.84 -8.90 6.76
N ASN A 27 -7.51 -8.91 6.88
CA ASN A 27 -6.80 -9.29 8.10
C ASN A 27 -6.10 -8.10 8.78
N TRP A 28 -6.81 -6.97 8.95
CA TRP A 28 -6.25 -5.73 9.51
C TRP A 28 -5.66 -5.88 10.90
N SER A 29 -6.20 -6.77 11.75
CA SER A 29 -5.63 -7.05 13.07
C SER A 29 -4.23 -7.68 13.00
N LYS A 30 -3.92 -8.45 11.93
CA LYS A 30 -2.57 -8.96 11.70
C LYS A 30 -1.65 -7.86 11.17
N VAL A 31 -2.16 -6.99 10.31
CA VAL A 31 -1.41 -5.84 9.78
C VAL A 31 -1.02 -4.89 10.91
N SER A 32 -1.97 -4.48 11.74
CA SER A 32 -1.72 -3.59 12.88
C SER A 32 -0.78 -4.20 13.90
N SER A 33 -0.78 -5.53 14.08
CA SER A 33 0.15 -6.18 15.01
C SER A 33 1.62 -5.99 14.64
N LEU A 34 1.93 -5.66 13.37
CA LEU A 34 3.28 -5.38 12.89
C LEU A 34 3.70 -3.91 13.08
N LEU A 35 2.79 -3.04 13.52
CA LEU A 35 2.97 -1.61 13.64
C LEU A 35 2.70 -1.17 15.07
N GLU A 36 3.72 -0.67 15.74
CA GLU A 36 3.57 -0.23 17.12
C GLU A 36 2.73 1.05 17.20
N GLY A 37 1.72 1.06 18.08
CA GLY A 37 0.87 2.23 18.29
C GLY A 37 -0.09 2.56 17.15
N LYS A 38 -0.31 1.66 16.18
CA LYS A 38 -1.31 1.82 15.12
C LYS A 38 -2.47 0.85 15.30
N SER A 39 -3.70 1.34 15.26
CA SER A 39 -4.88 0.47 15.32
C SER A 39 -5.17 -0.19 13.96
N PRO A 40 -5.97 -1.26 13.91
CA PRO A 40 -6.44 -1.85 12.65
C PRO A 40 -7.15 -0.84 11.75
N ASP A 41 -7.95 0.05 12.34
CA ASP A 41 -8.71 1.07 11.60
C ASP A 41 -7.79 2.17 11.04
N ASP A 42 -6.75 2.55 11.77
CA ASP A 42 -5.70 3.43 11.24
C ASP A 42 -5.00 2.81 10.03
N CYS A 43 -4.65 1.52 10.12
CA CYS A 43 -3.98 0.80 9.04
C CYS A 43 -4.86 0.69 7.79
N ARG A 44 -6.16 0.42 7.98
CA ARG A 44 -7.14 0.38 6.89
C ARG A 44 -7.28 1.75 6.22
N SER A 45 -7.49 2.79 7.02
CA SER A 45 -7.61 4.17 6.52
C SER A 45 -6.35 4.61 5.78
N ARG A 46 -5.17 4.23 6.30
CA ARG A 46 -3.90 4.50 5.64
C ARG A 46 -3.77 3.73 4.34
N TRP A 47 -4.19 2.47 4.30
CA TRP A 47 -4.17 1.68 3.07
C TRP A 47 -5.01 2.31 1.97
N GLU A 48 -6.19 2.85 2.28
CA GLU A 48 -6.97 3.58 1.28
C GLU A 48 -6.11 4.68 0.65
N ILE A 49 -5.35 5.45 1.44
CA ILE A 49 -4.49 6.52 0.90
C ILE A 49 -3.31 5.98 0.07
N ILE A 50 -2.63 4.91 0.53
CA ILE A 50 -1.37 4.43 -0.07
C ILE A 50 -1.56 3.29 -1.10
N SER A 51 -2.79 2.80 -1.25
CA SER A 51 -3.15 1.73 -2.19
C SER A 51 -2.78 2.15 -3.61
N PRO A 52 -2.32 1.20 -4.45
CA PRO A 52 -2.01 1.49 -5.86
C PRO A 52 -3.22 2.06 -6.63
N LYS A 53 -4.45 1.85 -6.12
CA LYS A 53 -5.64 2.47 -6.67
C LYS A 53 -5.68 3.97 -6.44
N ASN A 54 -5.20 4.47 -5.31
CA ASN A 54 -5.24 5.90 -4.95
C ASN A 54 -3.92 6.63 -5.25
N THR A 55 -3.11 6.11 -6.18
CA THR A 55 -1.93 6.83 -6.66
C THR A 55 -2.34 8.08 -7.43
N LYS A 56 -1.55 9.14 -7.31
CA LYS A 56 -1.69 10.33 -8.16
C LYS A 56 -1.55 9.92 -9.63
N PHE A 57 -2.24 10.60 -10.52
CA PHE A 57 -2.09 10.38 -11.96
C PHE A 57 -0.70 10.86 -12.39
N THR A 58 0.01 10.05 -13.17
CA THR A 58 1.22 10.50 -13.87
C THR A 58 0.82 11.32 -15.10
N LYS A 59 1.75 12.11 -15.64
CA LYS A 59 1.50 12.88 -16.87
C LYS A 59 1.10 11.97 -18.03
N GLU A 60 1.79 10.85 -18.21
CA GLU A 60 1.42 9.82 -19.20
C GLU A 60 0.00 9.27 -19.00
N GLU A 61 -0.39 8.99 -17.74
CA GLU A 61 -1.75 8.54 -17.44
C GLU A 61 -2.80 9.62 -17.77
N LEU A 62 -2.48 10.91 -17.57
CA LEU A 62 -3.35 12.03 -17.94
C LEU A 62 -3.45 12.21 -19.46
N ILE A 63 -2.35 12.04 -20.21
CA ILE A 63 -2.39 12.04 -21.68
C ILE A 63 -3.30 10.93 -22.18
N ASN A 64 -3.06 9.70 -21.68
CA ASN A 64 -3.84 8.55 -22.09
C ASN A 64 -5.33 8.68 -21.67
N LEU A 65 -5.61 9.32 -20.53
CA LEU A 65 -6.96 9.68 -20.11
C LEU A 65 -7.64 10.60 -21.14
N LEU A 66 -6.96 11.66 -21.57
CA LEU A 66 -7.49 12.61 -22.56
C LEU A 66 -7.67 11.95 -23.94
N ASP A 67 -6.72 11.15 -24.39
CA ASP A 67 -6.81 10.47 -25.67
C ASP A 67 -7.90 9.41 -25.68
N THR A 68 -8.04 8.63 -24.60
CA THR A 68 -9.13 7.66 -24.47
C THR A 68 -10.49 8.36 -24.40
N TYR A 69 -10.58 9.51 -23.73
CA TYR A 69 -11.83 10.30 -23.66
C TYR A 69 -12.28 10.82 -25.02
N LYS A 70 -11.34 11.22 -25.90
CA LYS A 70 -11.67 11.62 -27.29
C LYS A 70 -12.36 10.49 -28.07
N ILE A 71 -12.00 9.24 -27.77
CA ILE A 71 -12.54 8.05 -28.43
C ILE A 71 -13.86 7.59 -27.75
N PHE A 72 -13.91 7.65 -26.42
CA PHE A 72 -15.03 7.15 -25.60
C PHE A 72 -15.57 8.23 -24.64
N PRO A 73 -16.25 9.27 -25.14
CA PRO A 73 -16.70 10.39 -24.32
C PRO A 73 -17.70 9.93 -23.24
N ASN A 74 -17.51 10.40 -22.00
CA ASN A 74 -18.31 10.08 -20.82
C ASN A 74 -18.41 8.58 -20.46
N GLN A 75 -17.60 7.71 -21.07
CA GLN A 75 -17.60 6.27 -20.79
C GLN A 75 -16.51 5.91 -19.77
N TRP A 76 -16.59 6.46 -18.57
CA TRP A 76 -15.55 6.36 -17.53
C TRP A 76 -15.19 4.94 -17.13
N ASN A 77 -16.14 3.99 -17.17
CA ASN A 77 -15.86 2.58 -16.91
C ASN A 77 -14.99 1.92 -18.00
N ILE A 78 -15.10 2.37 -19.24
CA ILE A 78 -14.27 1.89 -20.36
C ILE A 78 -12.90 2.57 -20.29
N ILE A 79 -12.89 3.89 -20.08
CA ILE A 79 -11.66 4.67 -19.89
C ILE A 79 -10.81 4.11 -18.74
N ALA A 80 -11.42 3.80 -17.60
CA ALA A 80 -10.72 3.22 -16.45
C ALA A 80 -10.17 1.81 -16.72
N LYS A 81 -10.76 1.05 -17.64
CA LYS A 81 -10.17 -0.26 -18.05
C LYS A 81 -8.92 -0.09 -18.89
N CYS A 82 -8.81 1.02 -19.64
CA CYS A 82 -7.61 1.35 -20.41
C CYS A 82 -6.47 1.88 -19.53
N LEU A 83 -6.79 2.45 -18.36
CA LEU A 83 -5.82 2.99 -17.40
C LEU A 83 -5.56 1.97 -16.27
N LYS A 84 -4.33 1.44 -16.20
CA LYS A 84 -3.98 0.45 -15.18
C LYS A 84 -4.14 1.05 -13.77
N ASN A 85 -4.92 0.39 -12.92
CA ASN A 85 -5.12 0.73 -11.52
C ASN A 85 -5.86 2.04 -11.22
N LYS A 86 -6.59 2.65 -12.16
CA LYS A 86 -7.48 3.80 -11.88
C LYS A 86 -8.94 3.36 -11.87
N SER A 87 -9.76 3.97 -11.01
CA SER A 87 -11.21 3.78 -11.02
C SER A 87 -11.90 4.76 -11.97
N ALA A 88 -13.12 4.43 -12.39
CA ALA A 88 -13.93 5.33 -13.22
C ALA A 88 -14.14 6.71 -12.58
N GLU A 89 -14.38 6.72 -11.27
CA GLU A 89 -14.54 7.95 -10.47
C GLU A 89 -13.26 8.80 -10.48
N GLN A 90 -12.09 8.17 -10.31
CA GLN A 90 -10.81 8.87 -10.38
C GLN A 90 -10.53 9.45 -11.76
N CYS A 91 -10.86 8.72 -12.83
CA CYS A 91 -10.70 9.20 -14.20
C CYS A 91 -11.59 10.43 -14.47
N HIS A 92 -12.85 10.38 -14.02
CA HIS A 92 -13.78 11.50 -14.13
C HIS A 92 -13.28 12.72 -13.35
N ASP A 93 -12.88 12.54 -12.10
CA ASP A 93 -12.37 13.62 -11.25
C ASP A 93 -11.08 14.25 -11.80
N ALA A 94 -10.17 13.42 -12.33
CA ALA A 94 -8.95 13.90 -12.97
C ALA A 94 -9.27 14.71 -14.23
N TYR A 95 -10.20 14.24 -15.06
CA TYR A 95 -10.65 14.98 -16.24
C TYR A 95 -11.27 16.33 -15.87
N ASN A 96 -12.13 16.37 -14.86
CA ASN A 96 -12.75 17.62 -14.40
C ASN A 96 -11.72 18.64 -13.90
N LYS A 97 -10.68 18.18 -13.18
CA LYS A 97 -9.56 19.03 -12.77
C LYS A 97 -8.80 19.61 -13.95
N ILE A 98 -8.58 18.81 -15.00
CA ILE A 98 -7.96 19.30 -16.24
C ILE A 98 -8.85 20.37 -16.90
N VAL A 99 -10.16 20.09 -17.05
CA VAL A 99 -11.11 20.99 -17.71
C VAL A 99 -11.28 22.30 -16.93
N ASN A 100 -11.25 22.23 -15.60
CA ASN A 100 -11.30 23.40 -14.72
C ASN A 100 -9.97 24.17 -14.67
N ASN A 101 -8.96 23.77 -15.45
CA ASN A 101 -7.60 24.31 -15.46
C ASN A 101 -6.86 24.21 -14.12
N ASP A 102 -7.24 23.27 -13.24
CA ASP A 102 -6.48 22.94 -12.03
C ASP A 102 -5.18 22.19 -12.35
N ILE A 103 -5.03 21.72 -13.59
CA ILE A 103 -3.84 21.02 -14.10
C ILE A 103 -3.44 21.64 -15.44
N ASP A 104 -2.21 22.14 -15.52
CA ASP A 104 -1.73 22.84 -16.71
C ASP A 104 -1.50 21.89 -17.89
N LEU A 105 -2.30 22.05 -18.94
CA LEU A 105 -2.35 21.17 -20.12
C LEU A 105 -1.12 21.29 -21.02
N ILE A 106 -0.39 22.41 -20.92
CA ILE A 106 0.82 22.68 -21.70
C ILE A 106 1.97 21.80 -21.17
N GLU A 107 2.13 21.76 -19.85
CA GLU A 107 3.17 20.95 -19.17
C GLU A 107 2.98 19.43 -19.32
N ILE A 108 1.78 18.98 -19.73
CA ILE A 108 1.45 17.59 -19.99
C ILE A 108 1.88 17.17 -21.41
N LYS A 109 1.82 18.06 -22.41
CA LYS A 109 2.09 17.73 -23.82
C LYS A 109 3.58 17.76 -24.19
N ASP A 110 4.40 18.51 -23.45
CA ASP A 110 5.80 18.78 -23.80
C ASP A 110 6.81 17.66 -23.48
N LEU A 111 6.36 16.48 -23.01
CA LEU A 111 7.26 15.38 -22.59
C LEU A 111 7.70 14.40 -23.69
N ASN A 112 7.22 14.55 -24.93
CA ASN A 112 7.70 13.69 -26.02
C ASN A 112 9.13 14.02 -26.50
N GLU A 113 9.79 15.06 -25.96
CA GLU A 113 11.12 15.49 -26.45
C GLU A 113 12.26 15.56 -25.42
N THR A 114 12.06 15.33 -24.12
CA THR A 114 13.19 15.40 -23.15
C THR A 114 13.13 14.34 -22.07
N ASP A 115 13.52 13.11 -22.42
CA ASP A 115 14.10 12.19 -21.46
C ASP A 115 15.55 12.60 -21.17
N LEU A 116 15.95 12.53 -19.88
CA LEU A 116 17.29 12.68 -19.29
C LEU A 116 17.55 14.00 -18.56
N LYS A 117 17.04 14.09 -17.33
CA LYS A 117 17.79 14.47 -16.11
C LYS A 117 16.78 14.64 -14.97
N ASP A 118 16.77 13.70 -14.04
CA ASP A 118 16.69 14.04 -12.61
C ASP A 118 17.02 12.80 -11.77
N LYS A 119 18.33 12.58 -11.64
CA LYS A 119 18.92 11.87 -10.52
C LYS A 119 18.86 12.80 -9.30
N ASN A 120 17.78 12.74 -8.52
CA ASN A 120 17.85 13.17 -7.12
C ASN A 120 16.78 12.50 -6.26
N ILE A 121 16.92 11.18 -6.08
CA ILE A 121 16.18 10.39 -5.07
C ILE A 121 17.13 10.15 -3.89
N LEU A 122 17.49 11.20 -3.14
CA LEU A 122 18.23 11.04 -1.88
C LEU A 122 17.65 11.82 -0.70
N ASP A 123 16.78 12.81 -0.91
CA ASP A 123 16.31 13.65 0.19
C ASP A 123 15.00 13.17 0.81
N ASN A 124 15.01 12.02 1.47
CA ASN A 124 14.09 11.72 2.59
C ASN A 124 14.61 10.51 3.39
N TYR A 125 15.86 10.59 3.82
CA TYR A 125 16.36 9.83 4.96
C TYR A 125 15.98 10.63 6.21
N SER A 126 14.94 10.19 6.92
CA SER A 126 14.80 10.52 8.33
C SER A 126 15.38 9.33 9.07
N ASP A 127 16.43 9.61 9.83
CA ASP A 127 17.06 8.70 10.77
C ASP A 127 16.00 8.10 11.70
N ASP A 128 15.98 6.78 11.75
CA ASP A 128 15.23 6.00 12.73
C ASP A 128 16.26 5.00 13.27
N GLU A 129 16.80 5.26 14.47
CA GLU A 129 17.81 4.41 15.13
C GLU A 129 17.34 2.95 15.27
N ASN A 130 16.03 2.69 15.16
CA ASN A 130 15.42 1.36 15.24
C ASN A 130 15.01 0.75 13.89
N LYS A 131 15.42 1.33 12.74
CA LYS A 131 15.04 0.82 11.41
C LYS A 131 15.41 -0.65 11.20
N ASN A 132 16.59 -1.06 11.66
CA ASN A 132 17.07 -2.43 11.52
C ASN A 132 16.28 -3.40 12.40
N GLU A 133 15.98 -3.01 13.65
CA GLU A 133 15.18 -3.80 14.58
C GLU A 133 13.74 -4.00 14.09
N VAL A 134 13.12 -2.93 13.56
CA VAL A 134 11.77 -3.00 12.98
C VAL A 134 11.75 -3.88 11.74
N ILE A 135 12.74 -3.76 10.85
CA ILE A 135 12.86 -4.61 9.66
C ILE A 135 13.04 -6.07 10.07
N GLU A 136 13.91 -6.37 11.03
CA GLU A 136 14.15 -7.72 11.52
C GLU A 136 12.89 -8.33 12.16
N PHE A 137 12.21 -7.59 13.02
CA PHE A 137 10.96 -8.00 13.66
C PHE A 137 9.84 -8.30 12.66
N VAL A 138 9.63 -7.39 11.70
CA VAL A 138 8.63 -7.57 10.64
C VAL A 138 9.00 -8.77 9.78
N THR A 139 10.27 -8.92 9.41
CA THR A 139 10.76 -10.04 8.62
C THR A 139 10.56 -11.37 9.34
N ALA A 140 10.84 -11.44 10.64
CA ALA A 140 10.62 -12.64 11.46
C ALA A 140 9.13 -13.04 11.52
N ARG A 141 8.23 -12.07 11.69
CA ARG A 141 6.78 -12.34 11.67
C ARG A 141 6.25 -12.67 10.29
N LEU A 142 6.82 -12.10 9.22
CA LEU A 142 6.48 -12.46 7.84
C LEU A 142 7.05 -13.84 7.45
N LYS A 143 8.11 -14.33 8.06
CA LYS A 143 8.65 -15.69 7.81
C LYS A 143 7.92 -16.79 8.56
N ASN A 144 7.33 -16.50 9.72
CA ASN A 144 6.58 -17.49 10.48
C ASN A 144 5.20 -17.79 9.84
N ASN A 145 5.08 -18.98 9.24
CA ASN A 145 3.85 -19.57 8.70
C ASN A 145 3.24 -20.65 9.62
N LYS A 146 3.73 -20.82 10.85
CA LYS A 146 3.22 -21.86 11.75
C LYS A 146 1.84 -21.49 12.29
N GLY A 147 0.83 -22.14 11.74
CA GLY A 147 -0.54 -22.07 12.25
C GLY A 147 -0.63 -22.68 13.66
N ARG A 148 -1.59 -22.18 14.46
CA ARG A 148 -1.89 -22.63 15.84
C ARG A 148 -2.02 -24.16 16.04
N LYS A 149 -2.14 -24.95 14.96
CA LYS A 149 -2.26 -26.42 14.99
C LYS A 149 -0.93 -27.16 15.21
N GLU A 150 0.21 -26.61 14.79
CA GLU A 150 1.52 -27.28 14.95
C GLU A 150 2.03 -27.22 16.40
N ILE A 151 1.80 -26.10 17.09
CA ILE A 151 2.19 -25.89 18.50
C ILE A 151 1.51 -26.89 19.47
N LYS A 152 0.37 -27.49 19.09
CA LYS A 152 -0.35 -28.47 19.92
C LYS A 152 0.17 -29.91 19.76
N LYS A 153 0.92 -30.24 18.71
CA LYS A 153 1.49 -31.59 18.53
C LYS A 153 2.69 -31.83 19.44
N ASP A 154 3.50 -30.80 19.69
CA ASP A 154 4.72 -30.90 20.50
C ASP A 154 4.45 -30.91 22.02
N LYS A 155 3.22 -30.62 22.47
CA LYS A 155 2.81 -30.63 23.89
C LYS A 155 2.11 -31.91 24.33
N LYS A 156 1.96 -32.93 23.47
CA LYS A 156 1.30 -34.19 23.85
C LYS A 156 2.33 -35.18 24.39
N MET A 157 2.29 -35.42 25.70
CA MET A 157 3.16 -36.38 26.39
C MET A 157 3.14 -37.75 25.69
N PRO A 158 4.31 -38.33 25.35
CA PRO A 158 4.41 -39.61 24.65
C PRO A 158 3.59 -40.70 25.33
N LYS A 159 2.92 -41.54 24.54
CA LYS A 159 2.01 -42.58 25.05
C LYS A 159 2.69 -43.52 26.07
N ASN A 160 3.99 -43.76 25.92
CA ASN A 160 4.77 -44.62 26.82
C ASN A 160 4.92 -44.06 28.24
N ILE A 161 4.87 -42.73 28.43
CA ILE A 161 5.00 -42.09 29.75
C ILE A 161 3.66 -42.10 30.51
N ARG A 162 2.52 -42.22 29.80
CA ARG A 162 1.19 -42.29 30.44
C ARG A 162 0.93 -43.59 31.18
N GLN A 163 1.65 -44.67 30.87
CA GLN A 163 1.47 -45.98 31.50
C GLN A 163 2.15 -46.09 32.86
N LEU A 164 3.02 -45.13 33.23
CA LEU A 164 3.73 -45.10 34.52
C LEU A 164 2.90 -44.51 35.67
N PHE A 165 1.67 -44.05 35.41
CA PHE A 165 0.77 -43.45 36.40
C PHE A 165 -0.54 -44.24 36.54
N LYS A 166 -0.49 -45.57 36.36
CA LYS A 166 -1.58 -46.50 36.67
C LYS A 166 -1.17 -47.44 37.78
#